data_AF-A0A2D7TF81-F1
#
_entry.id   AF-A0A2D7TF81-F1
#
_cell.length_a   1.000
_cell.length_b   1.000
_cell.length_c   1.000
_cell.angle_alpha   90.00
_cell.angle_beta   90.00
_cell.angle_gamma   90.00
#
_symmetry.space_group_name_H-M   'P 1'
#
loop_
_entity.id
_entity.type
_entity.pdbx_description
1 polymer ?
#
loop_
_entity_poly.entity_id
_entity_poly.type
_entity_poly.pdbx_seq_one_letter_code
_entity_poly.pdbx_strand_id
1 'polypeptide(L)' 'MNKLVVLISESYQEMVNKVTWPSISSLQSSSWLVLVASLIFALFIGLIDLGFENIMTFFYDTF' A
#
# COMPACT_ATOMS: atom_id res chain seq x y z
N MET A 1 -20.04 -13.86 33.87
CA MET A 1 -19.93 -14.11 32.41
C MET A 1 -19.70 -12.77 31.74
N ASN A 2 -18.47 -12.50 31.28
CA ASN A 2 -18.08 -11.19 30.79
C ASN A 2 -18.70 -10.94 29.42
N LYS A 3 -19.67 -10.00 29.34
CA LYS A 3 -20.36 -9.62 28.11
C LYS A 3 -19.42 -9.29 26.95
N LEU A 4 -18.24 -8.73 27.25
CA LEU A 4 -17.20 -8.42 26.26
C LEU A 4 -16.62 -9.67 25.57
N VAL A 5 -16.42 -10.75 26.31
CA VAL A 5 -15.86 -12.00 25.76
C VAL A 5 -16.87 -12.65 24.81
N VAL A 6 -18.15 -12.62 25.17
CA VAL A 6 -19.24 -13.12 24.33
C VAL A 6 -19.34 -12.29 23.05
N LEU A 7 -19.30 -10.96 23.14
CA LEU A 7 -19.40 -10.06 21.98
C LEU A 7 -18.27 -10.31 20.97
N ILE A 8 -17.02 -10.42 21.43
CA ILE A 8 -15.87 -10.69 20.54
C ILE A 8 -16.00 -12.08 19.90
N SER A 9 -16.45 -13.09 20.66
CA SER A 9 -16.64 -14.46 20.16
C SER A 9 -17.73 -14.52 19.09
N GLU A 10 -18.86 -13.85 19.30
CA GLU A 10 -19.98 -13.80 18.36
C GLU A 10 -19.61 -13.00 17.10
N SER A 11 -18.94 -11.86 17.23
CA SER A 11 -18.47 -11.08 16.09
C SER A 11 -17.45 -11.84 15.23
N TYR A 12 -16.56 -12.64 15.85
CA TYR A 12 -15.64 -13.50 15.11
C TYR A 12 -16.40 -14.59 14.33
N GLN A 13 -17.35 -15.27 14.97
CA GLN A 13 -18.19 -16.26 14.30
C GLN A 13 -19.02 -15.66 13.16
N GLU A 14 -19.51 -14.43 13.31
CA GLU A 14 -20.25 -13.73 12.26
C GLU A 14 -19.36 -13.38 11.07
N MET A 15 -18.18 -12.79 11.30
CA MET A 15 -17.22 -12.46 10.23
C MET A 15 -16.74 -13.67 9.43
N VAL A 16 -16.64 -14.84 10.06
CA VAL A 16 -16.18 -16.07 9.37
C VAL A 16 -17.31 -16.75 8.59
N ASN A 17 -18.53 -16.79 9.15
CA ASN A 17 -19.62 -17.59 8.58
C ASN A 17 -20.62 -16.80 7.72
N LYS A 18 -20.73 -15.48 7.92
CA LYS A 18 -21.69 -14.63 7.19
C LYS A 18 -21.07 -13.68 6.18
N VAL A 19 -19.75 -13.68 6.02
CA VAL A 19 -19.06 -12.84 5.05
C VAL A 19 -18.31 -13.72 4.07
N THR A 20 -18.52 -13.48 2.78
CA THR A 20 -17.74 -14.10 1.71
C THR A 20 -16.39 -13.41 1.62
N TRP A 21 -15.37 -14.01 2.24
CA TRP A 21 -13.99 -13.59 2.05
C TRP A 21 -13.51 -13.98 0.63
N PRO A 22 -12.88 -13.05 -0.10
CA PRO A 22 -12.21 -13.40 -1.34
C PRO A 22 -11.05 -14.34 -1.04
N SER A 23 -10.74 -15.22 -2.00
CA SER A 23 -9.59 -16.12 -1.88
C SER A 23 -8.30 -15.32 -1.62
N ILE A 24 -7.45 -15.81 -0.71
CA ILE A 24 -6.16 -15.17 -0.38
C ILE A 24 -5.30 -14.94 -1.63
N SER A 25 -5.40 -15.81 -2.63
CA SER A 25 -4.72 -15.66 -3.92
C SER A 25 -5.19 -14.42 -4.71
N SER A 26 -6.49 -14.11 -4.70
CA SER A 26 -7.02 -12.90 -5.36
C SER A 26 -6.67 -11.59 -4.65
N LEU A 27 -6.49 -11.65 -3.32
CA LEU A 27 -5.98 -10.53 -2.54
C LEU A 27 -4.51 -10.26 -2.89
N GLN A 28 -3.71 -11.32 -2.98
CA GLN A 28 -2.29 -11.23 -3.35
C GLN A 28 -2.08 -10.70 -4.77
N SER A 29 -2.89 -11.11 -5.75
CA SER A 29 -2.78 -10.57 -7.11
C SER A 29 -3.05 -9.06 -7.16
N SER A 30 -4.01 -8.59 -6.37
CA SER A 30 -4.36 -7.17 -6.29
C SER A 30 -3.24 -6.37 -5.59
N SER A 31 -2.68 -6.90 -4.50
CA SER A 31 -1.55 -6.28 -3.81
C SER A 31 -0.28 -6.26 -4.66
N TRP A 32 0.01 -7.31 -5.42
CA TRP A 32 1.18 -7.38 -6.30
C TRP A 32 1.13 -6.32 -7.39
N LEU A 33 -0.03 -6.12 -8.00
CA LEU A 33 -0.23 -5.07 -9.01
C LEU A 33 0.10 -3.68 -8.45
N VAL A 34 -0.40 -3.38 -7.24
CA VAL A 34 -0.14 -2.09 -6.57
C VAL A 34 1.35 -1.93 -6.22
N LEU A 35 2.01 -3.00 -5.78
CA LEU A 35 3.43 -3.01 -5.42
C LEU A 35 4.33 -2.72 -6.63
N VAL A 36 4.00 -3.29 -7.79
CA VAL A 36 4.72 -3.00 -9.04
C VAL A 36 4.44 -1.56 -9.50
N ALA A 37 3.19 -1.10 -9.40
CA ALA A 37 2.85 0.27 -9.75
C ALA A 37 3.59 1.30 -8.88
N SER A 38 3.68 1.08 -7.57
CA SER A 38 4.39 1.98 -6.65
C SER A 38 5.90 2.01 -6.92
N LEU A 39 6.50 0.88 -7.31
CA LEU A 39 7.91 0.82 -7.71
C LEU A 39 8.19 1.69 -8.94
N ILE A 40 7.31 1.66 -9.95
CA ILE A 40 7.44 2.49 -11.16
C ILE A 40 7.33 3.98 -10.80
N PHE A 41 6.37 4.37 -9.96
CA PHE A 41 6.24 5.75 -9.51
C PHE A 41 7.47 6.21 -8.70
N ALA A 42 8.02 5.35 -7.85
CA ALA A 42 9.23 5.66 -7.09
C ALA A 42 10.43 5.94 -8.01
N LEU A 43 10.63 5.12 -9.05
CA LEU A 43 11.67 5.36 -10.05
C LEU A 43 11.45 6.67 -10.83
N PHE A 44 10.21 6.94 -11.22
CA PHE A 44 9.87 8.15 -11.98
C PHE A 44 10.12 9.43 -11.17
N ILE A 45 9.67 9.46 -9.91
CA ILE A 45 9.92 10.58 -9.01
C ILE A 45 11.42 10.73 -8.76
N GLY A 46 12.14 9.62 -8.54
CA GLY A 46 13.59 9.66 -8.36
C GLY A 46 14.34 10.24 -9.57
N LEU A 47 13.88 9.97 -10.80
CA LEU A 47 14.46 10.59 -12.00
C LEU A 47 14.20 12.10 -12.07
N ILE A 48 13.00 12.54 -11.67
CA ILE A 48 12.66 13.96 -11.60
C ILE A 48 13.54 14.65 -10.57
N ASP A 49 13.65 14.09 -9.36
CA ASP A 49 14.44 14.66 -8.27
C ASP A 49 15.91 14.83 -8.68
N LEU A 50 16.52 13.79 -9.27
CA LEU A 50 17.89 13.85 -9.78
C LEU A 50 18.05 14.86 -10.93
N GLY A 51 17.08 14.93 -11.83
CA GLY A 51 17.09 15.87 -12.94
C GLY A 51 17.04 17.33 -12.45
N PHE A 52 16.14 17.63 -11.52
CA PHE A 52 15.99 18.96 -10.95
C PHE A 52 17.19 19.37 -10.10
N GLU A 53 17.74 18.48 -9.26
CA GLU A 53 18.93 18.76 -8.46
C GLU A 53 20.13 19.13 -9.34
N ASN A 54 20.34 18.38 -10.42
CA ASN A 54 21.46 18.63 -11.33
C ASN A 54 21.28 19.93 -12.12
N ILE A 55 20.06 20.24 -12.58
CA ILE A 55 19.76 21.51 -13.26
C ILE A 55 19.96 22.70 -12.30
N MET A 56 19.48 22.57 -11.06
CA MET A 56 19.57 23.64 -10.07
C MET A 56 21.02 23.92 -9.67
N THR A 57 21.80 22.87 -9.44
CA THR A 57 23.24 22.97 -9.13
C THR A 57 23.98 23.66 -10.28
N PHE A 58 23.73 23.27 -11.53
CA PHE A 58 24.35 23.92 -12.69
C PHE A 58 23.98 25.41 -12.79
N PHE A 59 22.72 25.76 -12.53
CA PHE A 59 22.26 27.15 -12.58
C PHE A 59 22.90 27.98 -11.47
N TYR A 60 22.97 27.47 -10.24
CA TYR A 60 23.62 28.14 -9.12
C TYR A 60 25.15 28.25 -9.27
N ASP A 61 25.81 27.28 -9.89
CA ASP A 61 27.25 27.35 -10.14
C ASP A 61 27.60 28.35 -11.27
N THR A 62 26.64 28.64 -12.16
CA THR A 62 26.83 29.55 -13.31
C THR A 62 26.56 31.03 -12.95
N PHE A 63 25.76 31.30 -11.90
CA PHE A 63 25.40 32.65 -11.45
C PHE A 63 26.10 33.04 -10.15
#